data_AF-J7RZF5-F1
#
_entry.id   AF-J7RZF5-F1
#
_cell.length_a   1.000
_cell.length_b   1.000
_cell.length_c   1.000
_cell.angle_alpha   90.00
_cell.angle_beta   90.00
_cell.angle_gamma   90.00
#
_symmetry.space_group_name_H-M   'P 1'
#
loop_
_entity.id
_entity.type
_entity.pdbx_description
1 polymer ?
#
loop_
_entity_poly.entity_id
_entity_poly.type
_entity_poly.pdbx_seq_one_letter_code
_entity_poly.pdbx_strand_id
1 'polypeptide(L)'
;MTKRLGASEQHNDDTGPAGFEQSSVMINNEQYKKLKCKVIDVMLKTKDVVTLSMLGGTNLGFVDATHRRLSWSLLLSKQFKRDAAHETIAEHPDENQVKLDCARSFGTVADENWRTRLQMFQETLICRLLRRNHKLRYYQGYHDIVSIFVNVFVDRENIDSNDHNTLLACLEAFTLLYLRDFMMDSLHFAIDQIRLIPSIVKLQDKGLVDTLKLDNLEPFYAISSILTVFSHNFKPKELDNSLIFSIFDFVISSQSMLVPLVMYSKFILKNKDRLLKETNHNSENFLNNTDLIHAVLQRCLSISNEGPDPQWTSILNETRVDYKSGRFLLPKLASLVNEYSPLITTASHSCFNSGPRVRYYTETVNGLLDKAIELNGVRKHLETTADVDKLYRQHSVLFKLFPKVNDMPLAVKASLVLLVVSLIYQLQE
;
A
#
# COMPACT_ATOMS: atom_id res chain seq x y z
N MET A 1 -30.85 -67.72 -40.40
CA MET A 1 -31.18 -67.48 -38.99
C MET A 1 -31.71 -66.07 -38.85
N THR A 2 -32.89 -65.96 -38.28
CA THR A 2 -33.88 -64.89 -38.43
C THR A 2 -33.71 -63.72 -37.45
N LYS A 3 -34.03 -62.53 -37.97
CA LYS A 3 -34.66 -61.35 -37.32
C LYS A 3 -33.89 -60.60 -36.22
N ARG A 4 -33.55 -59.35 -36.58
CA ARG A 4 -33.31 -58.18 -35.72
C ARG A 4 -34.45 -57.99 -34.72
N LEU A 5 -34.09 -57.83 -33.45
CA LEU A 5 -34.90 -57.20 -32.41
C LEU A 5 -34.20 -55.90 -32.03
N GLY A 6 -34.94 -54.79 -32.11
CA GLY A 6 -34.50 -53.49 -31.64
C GLY A 6 -34.56 -53.44 -30.12
N ALA A 7 -33.53 -52.85 -29.51
CA ALA A 7 -33.56 -52.39 -28.14
C ALA A 7 -33.32 -50.87 -28.16
N SER A 8 -34.28 -50.16 -27.57
CA SER A 8 -34.30 -48.73 -27.33
C SER A 8 -33.15 -48.30 -26.40
N GLU A 9 -32.28 -47.42 -26.85
CA GLU A 9 -31.37 -46.67 -25.98
C GLU A 9 -32.16 -45.54 -25.31
N GLN A 10 -32.44 -45.70 -24.02
CA GLN A 10 -32.80 -44.59 -23.15
C GLN A 10 -31.53 -43.79 -22.87
N HIS A 11 -31.47 -42.55 -23.36
CA HIS A 11 -30.55 -41.53 -22.88
C HIS A 11 -30.88 -41.25 -21.40
N ASN A 12 -30.01 -41.72 -20.50
CA ASN A 12 -29.92 -41.17 -19.16
C ASN A 12 -29.08 -39.89 -19.24
N ASP A 13 -29.74 -38.74 -19.14
CA ASP A 13 -29.10 -37.47 -18.81
C ASP A 13 -28.48 -37.59 -17.40
N ASP A 14 -27.18 -37.84 -17.37
CA ASP A 14 -26.37 -37.84 -16.16
C ASP A 14 -26.10 -36.39 -15.72
N THR A 15 -27.10 -35.77 -15.09
CA THR A 15 -26.93 -34.51 -14.35
C THR A 15 -26.68 -34.79 -12.87
N GLY A 16 -25.48 -35.30 -12.57
CA GLY A 16 -24.91 -35.45 -11.22
C GLY A 16 -24.53 -34.12 -10.54
N PRO A 17 -24.08 -34.15 -9.26
CA PRO A 17 -24.56 -33.29 -8.17
C PRO A 17 -23.85 -31.93 -8.01
N ALA A 18 -23.39 -31.31 -9.10
CA ALA A 18 -22.70 -30.01 -9.02
C ALA A 18 -23.56 -28.91 -8.34
N GLY A 19 -24.88 -28.95 -8.55
CA GLY A 19 -25.82 -28.00 -7.95
C GLY A 19 -26.07 -28.20 -6.45
N PHE A 20 -25.95 -29.43 -5.93
CA PHE A 20 -26.15 -29.73 -4.51
C PHE A 20 -24.89 -29.46 -3.66
N GLU A 21 -23.70 -29.69 -4.23
CA GLU A 21 -22.43 -29.33 -3.56
C GLU A 21 -22.20 -27.82 -3.52
N GLN A 22 -22.49 -27.09 -4.61
CA GLN A 22 -22.40 -25.61 -4.58
C GLN A 22 -23.41 -24.97 -3.63
N SER A 23 -24.66 -25.45 -3.62
CA SER A 23 -25.68 -24.92 -2.71
C SER A 23 -25.38 -25.24 -1.24
N SER A 24 -24.90 -26.45 -0.91
CA SER A 24 -24.49 -26.79 0.46
C SER A 24 -23.26 -26.02 0.94
N VAL A 25 -22.26 -25.79 0.07
CA VAL A 25 -21.08 -24.95 0.38
C VAL A 25 -21.47 -23.48 0.57
N MET A 26 -22.39 -22.95 -0.26
CA MET A 26 -22.91 -21.58 -0.10
C MET A 26 -23.73 -21.42 1.19
N ILE A 27 -24.58 -22.39 1.53
CA ILE A 27 -25.35 -22.39 2.79
C ILE A 27 -24.42 -22.40 4.01
N ASN A 28 -23.34 -23.18 3.96
CA ASN A 28 -22.33 -23.23 5.03
C ASN A 28 -21.58 -21.88 5.17
N ASN A 29 -21.27 -21.21 4.05
CA ASN A 29 -20.58 -19.93 4.06
C ASN A 29 -21.45 -18.79 4.63
N GLU A 30 -22.74 -18.74 4.28
CA GLU A 30 -23.67 -17.75 4.84
C GLU A 30 -23.94 -17.96 6.35
N GLN A 31 -24.03 -19.21 6.79
CA GLN A 31 -24.12 -19.51 8.23
C GLN A 31 -22.85 -19.09 8.97
N TYR A 32 -21.68 -19.33 8.39
CA TYR A 32 -20.40 -18.92 8.96
C TYR A 32 -20.26 -17.40 9.04
N LYS A 33 -20.65 -16.65 8.00
CA LYS A 33 -20.72 -15.17 8.02
C LYS A 33 -21.59 -14.69 9.18
N LYS A 34 -22.83 -15.19 9.28
CA LYS A 34 -23.77 -14.81 10.34
C LYS A 34 -23.24 -15.10 11.74
N LEU A 35 -22.58 -16.26 11.92
CA LEU A 35 -21.96 -16.60 13.20
C LEU A 35 -20.82 -15.61 13.51
N LYS A 36 -19.97 -15.32 12.53
CA LYS A 36 -18.85 -14.39 12.72
C LYS A 36 -19.32 -12.98 13.07
N CYS A 37 -20.36 -12.45 12.42
CA CYS A 37 -21.00 -11.18 12.78
C CYS A 37 -21.42 -11.17 14.27
N LYS A 38 -22.15 -12.19 14.72
CA LYS A 38 -22.57 -12.30 16.13
C LYS A 38 -21.40 -12.31 17.10
N VAL A 39 -20.30 -12.98 16.76
CA VAL A 39 -19.10 -12.98 17.61
C VAL A 39 -18.46 -11.59 17.63
N ILE A 40 -18.36 -10.93 16.48
CA ILE A 40 -17.84 -9.56 16.38
C ILE A 40 -18.71 -8.60 17.22
N ASP A 41 -20.03 -8.70 17.16
CA ASP A 41 -20.96 -7.88 17.95
C ASP A 41 -20.71 -8.01 19.46
N VAL A 42 -20.48 -9.24 19.95
CA VAL A 42 -20.14 -9.48 21.35
C VAL A 42 -18.81 -8.81 21.68
N MET A 43 -17.78 -8.95 20.83
CA MET A 43 -16.46 -8.35 21.06
C MET A 43 -16.50 -6.82 21.04
N LEU A 44 -17.31 -6.23 20.17
CA LEU A 44 -17.54 -4.78 20.11
C LEU A 44 -18.22 -4.29 21.38
N LYS A 45 -19.24 -5.02 21.87
CA LYS A 45 -19.96 -4.70 23.11
C LYS A 45 -19.07 -4.80 24.35
N THR A 46 -18.25 -5.84 24.45
CA THR A 46 -17.31 -6.04 25.56
C THR A 46 -16.03 -5.21 25.43
N LYS A 47 -15.80 -4.60 24.25
CA LYS A 47 -14.58 -3.89 23.88
C LYS A 47 -13.33 -4.77 24.00
N ASP A 48 -13.46 -6.07 23.70
CA ASP A 48 -12.33 -7.00 23.64
C ASP A 48 -11.54 -6.82 22.34
N VAL A 49 -10.58 -5.90 22.40
CA VAL A 49 -9.70 -5.52 21.27
C VAL A 49 -8.83 -6.69 20.81
N VAL A 50 -8.42 -7.57 21.73
CA VAL A 50 -7.50 -8.68 21.44
C VAL A 50 -8.21 -9.70 20.57
N THR A 51 -9.36 -10.20 21.05
CA THR A 51 -10.15 -11.17 20.30
C THR A 51 -10.70 -10.57 19.01
N LEU A 52 -11.16 -9.32 19.04
CA LEU A 52 -11.62 -8.62 17.84
C LEU A 52 -10.54 -8.57 16.74
N SER A 53 -9.29 -8.28 17.13
CA SER A 53 -8.18 -8.27 16.19
C SER A 53 -7.87 -9.68 15.65
N MET A 54 -7.96 -10.71 16.48
CA MET A 54 -7.81 -12.08 16.00
C MET A 54 -8.87 -12.41 14.94
N LEU A 55 -10.12 -12.01 15.16
CA LEU A 55 -11.23 -12.23 14.21
C LEU A 55 -11.01 -11.53 12.88
N GLY A 56 -10.59 -10.26 12.90
CA GLY A 56 -10.29 -9.49 11.69
C GLY A 56 -9.12 -10.05 10.88
N GLY A 57 -8.18 -10.76 11.53
CA GLY A 57 -7.08 -11.46 10.88
C GLY A 57 -7.42 -12.83 10.28
N THR A 58 -8.67 -13.28 10.35
CA THR A 58 -9.12 -14.56 9.75
C THR A 58 -9.87 -14.35 8.43
N ASN A 59 -10.18 -15.45 7.73
CA ASN A 59 -11.00 -15.43 6.51
C ASN A 59 -12.30 -14.63 6.72
N LEU A 60 -12.75 -13.93 5.67
CA LEU A 60 -13.85 -12.95 5.68
C LEU A 60 -13.59 -11.63 6.42
N GLY A 61 -12.45 -11.46 7.12
CA GLY A 61 -12.15 -10.21 7.81
C GLY A 61 -13.26 -9.82 8.79
N PHE A 62 -13.76 -8.58 8.75
CA PHE A 62 -14.93 -8.16 9.54
C PHE A 62 -16.28 -8.36 8.83
N VAL A 63 -16.35 -9.18 7.78
CA VAL A 63 -17.57 -9.65 7.11
C VAL A 63 -18.35 -8.65 6.27
N ASP A 64 -18.60 -7.43 6.76
CA ASP A 64 -19.36 -6.40 6.03
C ASP A 64 -18.95 -4.97 6.44
N ALA A 65 -19.49 -3.97 5.74
CA ALA A 65 -19.15 -2.56 5.96
C ALA A 65 -19.51 -2.07 7.38
N THR A 66 -20.62 -2.52 7.96
CA THR A 66 -21.08 -2.09 9.30
C THR A 66 -20.12 -2.59 10.37
N HIS A 67 -19.81 -3.88 10.35
CA HIS A 67 -18.88 -4.49 11.28
C HIS A 67 -17.46 -3.96 11.08
N ARG A 68 -17.03 -3.66 9.83
CA ARG A 68 -15.76 -2.97 9.57
C ARG A 68 -15.73 -1.59 10.19
N ARG A 69 -16.74 -0.76 9.95
CA ARG A 69 -16.82 0.60 10.50
C ARG A 69 -16.64 0.59 12.01
N LEU A 70 -17.38 -0.26 12.71
CA LEU A 70 -17.31 -0.38 14.17
C LEU A 70 -15.97 -0.96 14.64
N SER A 71 -15.47 -2.00 13.96
CA SER A 71 -14.23 -2.67 14.35
C SER A 71 -13.01 -1.80 14.11
N TRP A 72 -12.88 -1.18 12.94
CA TRP A 72 -11.78 -0.26 12.62
C TRP A 72 -11.78 0.92 13.58
N SER A 73 -12.96 1.48 13.89
CA SER A 73 -13.09 2.55 14.89
C SER A 73 -12.57 2.15 16.27
N LEU A 74 -12.95 0.96 16.75
CA LEU A 74 -12.47 0.47 18.04
C LEU A 74 -10.97 0.15 18.02
N LEU A 75 -10.47 -0.55 17.00
CA LEU A 75 -9.07 -0.95 16.92
C LEU A 75 -8.14 0.27 16.78
N LEU A 76 -8.44 1.19 15.87
CA LEU A 76 -7.58 2.36 15.62
C LEU A 76 -7.60 3.35 16.78
N SER A 77 -8.75 3.57 17.43
CA SER A 77 -8.83 4.44 18.63
C SER A 77 -8.09 3.89 19.86
N LYS A 78 -7.82 2.58 19.87
CA LYS A 78 -7.03 1.90 20.90
C LYS A 78 -5.54 1.93 20.57
N GLN A 79 -5.17 1.98 19.30
CA GLN A 79 -3.79 2.13 18.84
C GLN A 79 -3.31 3.59 18.94
N PHE A 80 -4.16 4.56 18.60
CA PHE A 80 -3.81 5.99 18.61
C PHE A 80 -4.81 6.79 19.44
N LYS A 81 -4.29 7.67 20.31
CA LYS A 81 -5.08 8.69 21.00
C LYS A 81 -4.57 10.05 20.58
N ARG A 82 -5.44 10.82 19.92
CA ARG A 82 -5.18 12.24 19.66
C ARG A 82 -5.50 13.07 20.89
N ASP A 83 -4.59 13.97 21.25
CA ASP A 83 -4.86 15.03 22.22
C ASP A 83 -5.69 16.14 21.55
N ALA A 84 -6.39 16.95 22.34
CA ALA A 84 -7.22 18.03 21.81
C ALA A 84 -6.33 19.03 21.05
N ALA A 85 -6.29 18.92 19.74
CA ALA A 85 -5.50 19.77 18.86
C ALA A 85 -6.42 20.41 17.82
N HIS A 86 -6.22 21.70 17.60
CA HIS A 86 -6.99 22.47 16.64
C HIS A 86 -6.52 22.19 15.21
N GLU A 87 -7.46 22.19 14.28
CA GLU A 87 -7.15 22.29 12.84
C GLU A 87 -6.45 23.61 12.58
N THR A 88 -5.33 23.60 11.85
CA THR A 88 -4.68 24.84 11.42
C THR A 88 -5.61 25.58 10.47
N ILE A 89 -5.74 26.90 10.65
CA ILE A 89 -6.56 27.74 9.76
C ILE A 89 -5.91 27.85 8.37
N ALA A 90 -4.57 27.90 8.34
CA ALA A 90 -3.80 27.96 7.10
C ALA A 90 -3.98 26.71 6.25
N GLU A 91 -4.14 26.94 4.95
CA GLU A 91 -4.22 25.87 3.95
C GLU A 91 -2.91 25.09 3.87
N HIS A 92 -3.00 23.79 3.63
CA HIS A 92 -1.85 22.95 3.38
C HIS A 92 -1.31 23.19 1.96
N PRO A 93 0.02 23.21 1.74
CA PRO A 93 0.60 23.44 0.40
C PRO A 93 0.10 22.49 -0.69
N ASP A 94 -0.30 21.27 -0.29
CA ASP A 94 -0.66 20.20 -1.23
C ASP A 94 -2.16 20.11 -1.54
N GLU A 95 -3.02 21.01 -1.02
CA GLU A 95 -4.48 20.92 -1.22
C GLU A 95 -4.89 20.98 -2.70
N ASN A 96 -4.14 21.69 -3.53
CA ASN A 96 -4.37 21.71 -4.98
C ASN A 96 -4.19 20.32 -5.61
N GLN A 97 -3.18 19.56 -5.19
CA GLN A 97 -2.96 18.20 -5.68
C GLN A 97 -4.05 17.25 -5.17
N VAL A 98 -4.49 17.41 -3.92
CA VAL A 98 -5.62 16.67 -3.35
C VAL A 98 -6.87 16.84 -4.21
N LYS A 99 -7.22 18.08 -4.57
CA LYS A 99 -8.38 18.38 -5.41
C LYS A 99 -8.31 17.68 -6.77
N LEU A 100 -7.17 17.75 -7.45
CA LEU A 100 -6.97 17.11 -8.77
C LEU A 100 -7.09 15.58 -8.71
N ASP A 101 -6.63 14.98 -7.62
CA ASP A 101 -6.68 13.54 -7.40
C ASP A 101 -8.08 13.05 -7.02
N CYS A 102 -8.75 13.75 -6.10
CA CYS A 102 -10.12 13.45 -5.68
C CYS A 102 -11.10 13.58 -6.84
N ALA A 103 -10.92 14.54 -7.75
CA ALA A 103 -11.76 14.68 -8.95
C ALA A 103 -11.74 13.45 -9.88
N ARG A 104 -10.68 12.61 -9.80
CA ARG A 104 -10.51 11.38 -10.58
C ARG A 104 -10.92 10.11 -9.81
N SER A 105 -11.35 10.25 -8.56
CA SER A 105 -11.71 9.14 -7.68
C SER A 105 -13.14 8.63 -7.94
N PHE A 106 -13.47 7.46 -7.40
CA PHE A 106 -14.81 6.86 -7.49
C PHE A 106 -15.33 6.62 -8.92
N GLY A 107 -14.45 6.37 -9.89
CA GLY A 107 -14.82 6.16 -11.30
C GLY A 107 -15.76 4.98 -11.58
N THR A 108 -15.87 4.02 -10.65
CA THR A 108 -16.81 2.89 -10.75
C THR A 108 -18.22 3.22 -10.26
N VAL A 109 -18.43 4.38 -9.62
CA VAL A 109 -19.75 4.82 -9.16
C VAL A 109 -20.54 5.38 -10.34
N ALA A 110 -21.61 4.69 -10.72
CA ALA A 110 -22.42 5.04 -11.90
C ALA A 110 -23.26 6.32 -11.70
N ASP A 111 -23.75 6.57 -10.49
CA ASP A 111 -24.51 7.79 -10.18
C ASP A 111 -23.55 8.98 -10.04
N GLU A 112 -23.59 9.90 -11.00
CA GLU A 112 -22.70 11.05 -11.06
C GLU A 112 -22.87 12.05 -9.90
N ASN A 113 -24.11 12.22 -9.41
CA ASN A 113 -24.38 13.11 -8.29
C ASN A 113 -23.79 12.52 -7.01
N TRP A 114 -23.96 11.22 -6.83
CA TRP A 114 -23.37 10.51 -5.70
C TRP A 114 -21.85 10.49 -5.77
N ARG A 115 -21.29 10.20 -6.95
CA ARG A 115 -19.85 10.25 -7.22
C ARG A 115 -19.27 11.62 -6.85
N THR A 116 -19.91 12.70 -7.31
CA THR A 116 -19.46 14.08 -7.03
C THR A 116 -19.48 14.39 -5.53
N ARG A 117 -20.53 13.98 -4.81
CA ARG A 117 -20.59 14.14 -3.35
C ARG A 117 -19.46 13.39 -2.64
N LEU A 118 -19.17 12.15 -3.05
CA LEU A 118 -18.07 11.37 -2.49
C LEU A 118 -16.70 12.01 -2.76
N GLN A 119 -16.48 12.54 -3.96
CA GLN A 119 -15.24 13.23 -4.34
C GLN A 119 -15.03 14.50 -3.49
N MET A 120 -16.06 15.34 -3.35
CA MET A 120 -16.00 16.56 -2.52
C MET A 120 -15.82 16.23 -1.04
N PHE A 121 -16.50 15.20 -0.55
CA PHE A 121 -16.37 14.73 0.82
C PHE A 121 -14.95 14.24 1.11
N GLN A 122 -14.39 13.44 0.20
CA GLN A 122 -13.02 12.93 0.30
C GLN A 122 -11.98 14.05 0.27
N GLU A 123 -12.13 15.01 -0.65
CA GLU A 123 -11.26 16.19 -0.72
C GLU A 123 -11.25 16.93 0.63
N THR A 124 -12.44 17.24 1.15
CA THR A 124 -12.60 17.91 2.45
C THR A 124 -11.94 17.11 3.58
N LEU A 125 -12.13 15.80 3.59
CA LEU A 125 -11.57 14.91 4.61
C LEU A 125 -10.05 14.91 4.59
N ILE A 126 -9.43 14.83 3.41
CA ILE A 126 -7.97 14.85 3.25
C ILE A 126 -7.41 16.21 3.63
N CYS A 127 -8.00 17.31 3.16
CA CYS A 127 -7.54 18.66 3.51
C CYS A 127 -7.58 18.89 5.03
N ARG A 128 -8.68 18.47 5.70
CA ARG A 128 -8.77 18.56 7.16
C ARG A 128 -7.69 17.73 7.86
N LEU A 129 -7.41 16.53 7.39
CA LEU A 129 -6.34 15.68 7.93
C LEU A 129 -4.97 16.34 7.77
N LEU A 130 -4.66 16.90 6.59
CA LEU A 130 -3.38 17.57 6.34
C LEU A 130 -3.25 18.86 7.17
N ARG A 131 -4.32 19.65 7.32
CA ARG A 131 -4.32 20.84 8.20
C ARG A 131 -4.13 20.48 9.68
N ARG A 132 -4.56 19.29 10.13
CA ARG A 132 -4.29 18.75 11.47
C ARG A 132 -2.87 18.24 11.65
N ASN A 133 -2.20 17.88 10.56
CA ASN A 133 -0.89 17.24 10.56
C ASN A 133 0.00 17.90 9.51
N HIS A 134 0.17 19.22 9.62
CA HIS A 134 0.75 20.10 8.59
C HIS A 134 2.22 19.79 8.23
N LYS A 135 2.86 18.86 8.94
CA LYS A 135 4.21 18.35 8.65
C LYS A 135 4.21 17.23 7.61
N LEU A 136 3.07 16.55 7.39
CA LEU A 136 2.92 15.50 6.40
C LEU A 136 2.89 16.09 4.99
N ARG A 137 3.42 15.38 4.00
CA ARG A 137 3.32 15.74 2.59
C ARG A 137 2.42 14.76 1.85
N TYR A 138 1.49 15.30 1.07
CA TYR A 138 0.58 14.48 0.28
C TYR A 138 1.36 13.79 -0.86
N TYR A 139 1.03 12.52 -1.13
CA TYR A 139 1.52 11.79 -2.28
C TYR A 139 0.37 11.32 -3.18
N GLN A 140 0.61 11.32 -4.49
CA GLN A 140 -0.36 10.81 -5.46
C GLN A 140 -0.63 9.32 -5.21
N GLY A 141 -1.90 8.98 -4.98
CA GLY A 141 -2.35 7.64 -4.59
C GLY A 141 -2.84 7.54 -3.14
N TYR A 142 -2.57 8.54 -2.28
CA TYR A 142 -3.15 8.55 -0.94
C TYR A 142 -4.70 8.58 -0.97
N HIS A 143 -5.30 9.29 -1.94
CA HIS A 143 -6.74 9.29 -2.15
C HIS A 143 -7.33 7.87 -2.39
N ASP A 144 -6.58 6.93 -2.96
CA ASP A 144 -7.06 5.56 -3.12
C ASP A 144 -7.23 4.85 -1.77
N ILE A 145 -6.31 5.06 -0.82
CA ILE A 145 -6.46 4.57 0.57
C ILE A 145 -7.67 5.21 1.23
N VAL A 146 -7.78 6.54 1.12
CA VAL A 146 -8.89 7.29 1.73
C VAL A 146 -10.23 6.82 1.16
N SER A 147 -10.29 6.47 -0.13
CA SER A 147 -11.49 5.91 -0.76
C SER A 147 -11.95 4.63 -0.07
N ILE A 148 -11.03 3.78 0.39
CA ILE A 148 -11.39 2.55 1.12
C ILE A 148 -12.09 2.89 2.44
N PHE A 149 -11.57 3.84 3.20
CA PHE A 149 -12.22 4.31 4.42
C PHE A 149 -13.57 4.99 4.13
N VAL A 150 -13.66 5.82 3.09
CA VAL A 150 -14.94 6.43 2.68
C VAL A 150 -15.97 5.35 2.33
N ASN A 151 -15.60 4.32 1.57
CA ASN A 151 -16.53 3.21 1.24
C ASN A 151 -17.00 2.39 2.45
N VAL A 152 -16.23 2.37 3.54
CA VAL A 152 -16.61 1.66 4.79
C VAL A 152 -17.49 2.54 5.69
N PHE A 153 -17.21 3.84 5.74
CA PHE A 153 -17.82 4.74 6.71
C PHE A 153 -19.01 5.52 6.15
N VAL A 154 -19.07 5.72 4.83
CA VAL A 154 -20.02 6.62 4.18
C VAL A 154 -20.95 5.86 3.24
N ASP A 155 -22.24 6.04 3.46
CA ASP A 155 -23.34 5.63 2.61
C ASP A 155 -24.25 6.84 2.30
N ARG A 156 -25.29 6.63 1.49
CA ARG A 156 -26.20 7.71 1.08
C ARG A 156 -27.03 8.27 2.22
N GLU A 157 -27.23 7.49 3.27
CA GLU A 157 -28.08 7.85 4.41
C GLU A 157 -27.28 8.64 5.47
N ASN A 158 -25.97 8.45 5.53
CA ASN A 158 -25.13 8.98 6.59
C ASN A 158 -24.03 9.98 6.15
N ILE A 159 -23.92 10.33 4.86
CA ILE A 159 -22.91 11.30 4.37
C ILE A 159 -23.03 12.71 4.98
N ASP A 160 -24.16 13.04 5.61
CA ASP A 160 -24.37 14.31 6.32
C ASP A 160 -24.35 14.12 7.84
N SER A 161 -23.99 12.94 8.33
CA SER A 161 -24.03 12.59 9.76
C SER A 161 -22.77 13.02 10.53
N ASN A 162 -22.85 12.99 11.87
CA ASN A 162 -21.72 13.30 12.75
C ASN A 162 -20.58 12.25 12.73
N ASP A 163 -20.74 11.12 12.03
CA ASP A 163 -19.73 10.05 11.95
C ASP A 163 -18.44 10.47 11.23
N HIS A 164 -18.43 11.64 10.58
CA HIS A 164 -17.24 12.22 9.93
C HIS A 164 -16.06 12.39 10.88
N ASN A 165 -16.31 12.70 12.16
CA ASN A 165 -15.24 12.84 13.15
C ASN A 165 -14.61 11.49 13.49
N THR A 166 -15.40 10.42 13.54
CA THR A 166 -14.91 9.05 13.74
C THR A 166 -14.08 8.61 12.54
N LEU A 167 -14.57 8.83 11.33
CA LEU A 167 -13.83 8.54 10.09
C LEU A 167 -12.50 9.31 10.05
N LEU A 168 -12.52 10.63 10.30
CA LEU A 168 -11.31 11.45 10.33
C LEU A 168 -10.31 10.94 11.37
N ALA A 169 -10.76 10.58 12.57
CA ALA A 169 -9.90 10.03 13.61
C ALA A 169 -9.30 8.66 13.21
N CYS A 170 -10.08 7.79 12.57
CA CYS A 170 -9.60 6.50 12.07
C CYS A 170 -8.55 6.67 10.97
N LEU A 171 -8.88 7.50 9.97
CA LEU A 171 -7.99 7.79 8.85
C LEU A 171 -6.68 8.42 9.34
N GLU A 172 -6.77 9.35 10.29
CA GLU A 172 -5.61 9.98 10.89
C GLU A 172 -4.74 9.01 11.68
N ALA A 173 -5.35 8.14 12.50
CA ALA A 173 -4.62 7.07 13.18
C ALA A 173 -3.92 6.16 12.17
N PHE A 174 -4.59 5.78 11.08
CA PHE A 174 -4.01 4.96 10.04
C PHE A 174 -2.83 5.67 9.35
N THR A 175 -2.99 6.92 8.95
CA THR A 175 -1.93 7.72 8.33
C THR A 175 -0.71 7.85 9.24
N LEU A 176 -0.94 8.26 10.48
CA LEU A 176 0.14 8.55 11.43
C LEU A 176 0.82 7.29 11.96
N LEU A 177 0.14 6.15 12.04
CA LEU A 177 0.75 4.92 12.55
C LEU A 177 1.29 4.00 11.45
N TYR A 178 0.81 4.09 10.22
CA TYR A 178 1.14 3.13 9.15
C TYR A 178 1.84 3.77 7.96
N LEU A 179 1.51 5.02 7.61
CA LEU A 179 1.87 5.60 6.30
C LEU A 179 2.93 6.71 6.37
N ARG A 180 3.50 7.03 7.53
CA ARG A 180 4.42 8.18 7.70
C ARG A 180 5.56 8.20 6.68
N ASP A 181 6.21 7.08 6.43
CA ASP A 181 7.33 7.00 5.48
C ASP A 181 6.93 7.37 4.03
N PHE A 182 5.65 7.24 3.67
CA PHE A 182 5.13 7.64 2.35
C PHE A 182 4.72 9.11 2.31
N MET A 183 4.53 9.74 3.47
CA MET A 183 4.07 11.12 3.65
C MET A 183 5.25 12.10 3.85
N MET A 184 6.41 11.77 3.29
CA MET A 184 7.63 12.58 3.32
C MET A 184 7.73 13.47 2.07
N ASP A 185 8.66 14.44 2.08
CA ASP A 185 8.94 15.29 0.91
C ASP A 185 9.87 14.62 -0.13
N SER A 186 10.21 13.34 0.06
CA SER A 186 10.90 12.48 -0.92
C SER A 186 10.45 11.02 -0.79
N LEU A 187 10.80 10.19 -1.78
CA LEU A 187 10.44 8.76 -1.82
C LEU A 187 11.45 7.84 -1.11
N HIS A 188 12.50 8.37 -0.45
CA HIS A 188 13.60 7.56 0.08
C HIS A 188 13.12 6.49 1.06
N PHE A 189 12.31 6.86 2.04
CA PHE A 189 11.81 5.92 3.03
C PHE A 189 10.79 4.94 2.44
N ALA A 190 10.00 5.38 1.46
CA ALA A 190 9.12 4.48 0.72
C ALA A 190 9.92 3.39 -0.01
N ILE A 191 10.98 3.78 -0.70
CA ILE A 191 11.88 2.88 -1.43
C ILE A 191 12.58 1.91 -0.46
N ASP A 192 13.04 2.39 0.71
CA ASP A 192 13.61 1.53 1.75
C ASP A 192 12.64 0.41 2.17
N GLN A 193 11.37 0.73 2.42
CA GLN A 193 10.37 -0.29 2.75
C GLN A 193 10.22 -1.30 1.61
N ILE A 194 10.20 -0.85 0.37
CA ILE A 194 9.96 -1.71 -0.80
C ILE A 194 11.17 -2.61 -1.08
N ARG A 195 12.41 -2.17 -0.77
CA ARG A 195 13.62 -3.00 -0.81
C ARG A 195 13.57 -4.22 0.13
N LEU A 196 12.60 -4.28 1.05
CA LEU A 196 12.30 -5.49 1.81
C LEU A 196 11.73 -6.62 0.94
N ILE A 197 11.01 -6.32 -0.14
CA ILE A 197 10.40 -7.32 -1.03
C ILE A 197 11.45 -8.30 -1.59
N PRO A 198 12.50 -7.84 -2.31
CA PRO A 198 13.50 -8.76 -2.84
C PRO A 198 14.23 -9.51 -1.72
N SER A 199 14.46 -8.87 -0.56
CA SER A 199 15.03 -9.52 0.62
C SER A 199 14.16 -10.66 1.16
N ILE A 200 12.82 -10.49 1.21
CA ILE A 200 11.87 -11.52 1.61
C ILE A 200 11.83 -12.66 0.59
N VAL A 201 11.82 -12.33 -0.71
CA VAL A 201 11.86 -13.34 -1.78
C VAL A 201 13.15 -14.16 -1.69
N LYS A 202 14.29 -13.53 -1.42
CA LYS A 202 15.60 -14.17 -1.31
C LYS A 202 15.68 -15.22 -0.21
N LEU A 203 14.92 -15.04 0.89
CA LEU A 203 14.83 -16.02 1.98
C LEU A 203 14.18 -17.34 1.52
N GLN A 204 13.37 -17.32 0.46
CA GLN A 204 12.65 -18.48 -0.04
C GLN A 204 13.24 -18.99 -1.36
N ASP A 205 13.68 -18.09 -2.25
CA ASP A 205 14.23 -18.43 -3.55
C ASP A 205 15.33 -17.43 -3.97
N LYS A 206 16.54 -17.67 -3.47
CA LYS A 206 17.73 -16.91 -3.85
C LYS A 206 18.02 -16.99 -5.35
N GLY A 207 17.75 -18.13 -5.99
CA GLY A 207 18.00 -18.33 -7.41
C GLY A 207 17.14 -17.40 -8.28
N LEU A 208 15.89 -17.20 -7.90
CA LEU A 208 14.99 -16.24 -8.57
C LEU A 208 15.51 -14.81 -8.48
N VAL A 209 15.90 -14.38 -7.27
CA VAL A 209 16.46 -13.03 -7.03
C VAL A 209 17.74 -12.82 -7.83
N ASP A 210 18.64 -13.79 -7.83
CA ASP A 210 19.91 -13.72 -8.55
C ASP A 210 19.71 -13.71 -10.08
N THR A 211 18.68 -14.40 -10.58
CA THR A 211 18.36 -14.47 -12.02
C THR A 211 17.74 -13.17 -12.51
N LEU A 212 16.73 -12.65 -11.79
CA LEU A 212 16.05 -11.39 -12.15
C LEU A 212 16.82 -10.14 -11.68
N LYS A 213 17.90 -10.33 -10.91
CA LYS A 213 18.73 -9.28 -10.30
C LYS A 213 17.92 -8.33 -9.39
N LEU A 214 16.89 -8.81 -8.71
CA LEU A 214 15.96 -7.95 -7.96
C LEU A 214 16.63 -7.11 -6.87
N ASP A 215 17.73 -7.59 -6.27
CA ASP A 215 18.50 -6.86 -5.25
C ASP A 215 19.26 -5.64 -5.80
N ASN A 216 19.50 -5.61 -7.12
CA ASN A 216 20.25 -4.53 -7.79
C ASN A 216 19.32 -3.49 -8.43
N LEU A 217 18.00 -3.71 -8.36
CA LEU A 217 17.00 -2.83 -8.97
C LEU A 217 16.45 -1.87 -7.92
N GLU A 218 16.21 -0.63 -8.34
CA GLU A 218 15.28 0.20 -7.58
C GLU A 218 13.86 -0.35 -7.78
N PRO A 219 13.14 -0.71 -6.70
CA PRO A 219 11.95 -1.52 -6.81
C PRO A 219 10.70 -0.68 -7.15
N PHE A 220 10.80 0.21 -8.14
CA PHE A 220 9.69 1.03 -8.66
C PHE A 220 8.50 0.17 -9.11
N TYR A 221 8.73 -1.09 -9.48
CA TYR A 221 7.71 -2.06 -9.86
C TYR A 221 6.64 -2.33 -8.78
N ALA A 222 6.94 -2.06 -7.51
CA ALA A 222 6.00 -2.32 -6.40
C ALA A 222 5.45 -1.04 -5.75
N ILE A 223 5.94 0.14 -6.15
CA ILE A 223 5.59 1.41 -5.49
C ILE A 223 4.08 1.64 -5.44
N SER A 224 3.40 1.61 -6.58
CA SER A 224 1.96 1.87 -6.62
C SER A 224 1.17 0.94 -5.71
N SER A 225 1.50 -0.35 -5.70
CA SER A 225 0.87 -1.36 -4.84
C SER A 225 1.14 -1.13 -3.36
N ILE A 226 2.38 -0.83 -2.97
CA ILE A 226 2.74 -0.71 -1.55
C ILE A 226 2.28 0.64 -0.97
N LEU A 227 2.51 1.74 -1.67
CA LEU A 227 2.10 3.08 -1.22
C LEU A 227 0.59 3.21 -1.05
N THR A 228 -0.19 2.42 -1.78
CA THR A 228 -1.66 2.44 -1.70
C THR A 228 -2.23 1.25 -0.93
N VAL A 229 -1.40 0.38 -0.34
CA VAL A 229 -1.88 -0.85 0.33
C VAL A 229 -2.79 -1.67 -0.59
N PHE A 230 -2.40 -1.75 -1.87
CA PHE A 230 -3.11 -2.34 -3.00
C PHE A 230 -4.45 -1.68 -3.38
N SER A 231 -4.85 -0.55 -2.80
CA SER A 231 -6.12 0.12 -3.16
C SER A 231 -6.11 0.76 -4.55
N HIS A 232 -4.92 0.99 -5.13
CA HIS A 232 -4.81 1.27 -6.56
C HIS A 232 -5.16 0.03 -7.39
N ASN A 233 -4.65 -1.15 -7.02
CA ASN A 233 -4.80 -2.38 -7.80
C ASN A 233 -6.20 -2.98 -7.69
N PHE A 234 -6.77 -2.98 -6.49
CA PHE A 234 -8.06 -3.59 -6.19
C PHE A 234 -9.07 -2.52 -5.79
N LYS A 235 -10.12 -2.37 -6.59
CA LYS A 235 -11.28 -1.56 -6.25
C LYS A 235 -12.35 -2.43 -5.59
N PRO A 236 -13.12 -1.90 -4.62
CA PRO A 236 -14.26 -2.61 -4.06
C PRO A 236 -15.24 -3.03 -5.16
N LYS A 237 -15.42 -4.34 -5.37
CA LYS A 237 -16.43 -4.90 -6.28
C LYS A 237 -17.78 -5.11 -5.58
N GLU A 238 -17.73 -5.53 -4.33
CA GLU A 238 -18.86 -5.75 -3.43
C GLU A 238 -18.52 -5.18 -2.04
N LEU A 239 -19.49 -4.54 -1.39
CA LEU A 239 -19.32 -3.92 -0.07
C LEU A 239 -19.07 -4.96 1.04
N ASP A 240 -19.57 -6.18 0.88
CA ASP A 240 -19.54 -7.15 1.96
C ASP A 240 -18.16 -7.80 2.11
N ASN A 241 -17.53 -8.35 1.07
CA ASN A 241 -16.23 -9.02 1.28
C ASN A 241 -15.27 -8.97 0.09
N SER A 242 -15.04 -7.78 -0.48
CA SER A 242 -13.95 -7.61 -1.45
C SER A 242 -12.57 -7.87 -0.81
N LEU A 243 -11.62 -8.34 -1.61
CA LEU A 243 -10.25 -8.60 -1.17
C LEU A 243 -9.60 -7.37 -0.53
N ILE A 244 -9.81 -6.18 -1.11
CA ILE A 244 -9.18 -4.96 -0.60
C ILE A 244 -9.59 -4.67 0.84
N PHE A 245 -10.86 -4.88 1.20
CA PHE A 245 -11.28 -4.75 2.59
C PHE A 245 -10.65 -5.81 3.48
N SER A 246 -10.55 -7.06 3.01
CA SER A 246 -9.87 -8.14 3.74
C SER A 246 -8.36 -7.86 3.97
N ILE A 247 -7.70 -7.14 3.06
CA ILE A 247 -6.31 -6.68 3.23
C ILE A 247 -6.24 -5.64 4.36
N PHE A 248 -7.09 -4.61 4.31
CA PHE A 248 -7.13 -3.56 5.33
C PHE A 248 -7.54 -4.10 6.71
N ASP A 249 -8.53 -5.00 6.76
CA ASP A 249 -8.93 -5.72 7.96
C ASP A 249 -7.71 -6.39 8.60
N PHE A 250 -6.88 -7.05 7.79
CA PHE A 250 -5.70 -7.75 8.29
C PHE A 250 -4.56 -6.80 8.69
N VAL A 251 -4.29 -5.74 7.93
CA VAL A 251 -3.28 -4.70 8.27
C VAL A 251 -3.61 -4.06 9.62
N ILE A 252 -4.85 -3.61 9.81
CA ILE A 252 -5.32 -2.94 11.05
C ILE A 252 -5.33 -3.93 12.21
N SER A 253 -5.82 -5.16 11.97
CA SER A 253 -5.92 -6.20 13.01
C SER A 253 -4.56 -6.69 13.48
N SER A 254 -3.62 -6.89 12.56
CA SER A 254 -2.25 -7.28 12.89
C SER A 254 -1.42 -6.11 13.41
N GLN A 255 -1.85 -4.86 13.18
CA GLN A 255 -1.06 -3.66 13.41
C GLN A 255 0.31 -3.76 12.72
N SER A 256 0.29 -4.17 11.45
CA SER A 256 1.51 -4.46 10.69
C SER A 256 1.47 -3.92 9.28
N MET A 257 2.37 -2.99 8.98
CA MET A 257 2.56 -2.49 7.61
C MET A 257 3.46 -3.41 6.76
N LEU A 258 3.99 -4.49 7.35
CA LEU A 258 4.75 -5.52 6.64
C LEU A 258 3.85 -6.44 5.81
N VAL A 259 2.54 -6.49 6.09
CA VAL A 259 1.55 -7.33 5.39
C VAL A 259 1.60 -7.12 3.87
N PRO A 260 1.45 -5.90 3.32
CA PRO A 260 1.46 -5.71 1.87
C PRO A 260 2.80 -6.09 1.21
N LEU A 261 3.93 -5.89 1.89
CA LEU A 261 5.26 -6.27 1.40
C LEU A 261 5.39 -7.80 1.28
N VAL A 262 4.91 -8.54 2.28
CA VAL A 262 4.89 -10.01 2.25
C VAL A 262 3.96 -10.52 1.16
N MET A 263 2.78 -9.91 1.01
CA MET A 263 1.84 -10.26 -0.06
C MET A 263 2.48 -10.09 -1.44
N TYR A 264 3.14 -8.96 -1.69
CA TYR A 264 3.83 -8.71 -2.96
C TYR A 264 4.98 -9.70 -3.18
N SER A 265 5.74 -10.04 -2.13
CA SER A 265 6.81 -11.03 -2.20
C SER A 265 6.28 -12.42 -2.59
N LYS A 266 5.14 -12.83 -2.02
CA LYS A 266 4.45 -14.08 -2.37
C LYS A 266 3.90 -14.06 -3.79
N PHE A 267 3.42 -12.91 -4.25
CA PHE A 267 3.02 -12.73 -5.65
C PHE A 267 4.19 -13.01 -6.60
N ILE A 268 5.38 -12.47 -6.33
CA ILE A 268 6.59 -12.76 -7.12
C ILE A 268 6.90 -14.27 -7.12
N LEU A 269 6.91 -14.89 -5.94
CA LEU A 269 7.23 -16.32 -5.79
C LEU A 269 6.24 -17.22 -6.53
N LYS A 270 4.94 -16.95 -6.43
CA LYS A 270 3.89 -17.72 -7.11
C LYS A 270 3.90 -17.56 -8.63
N ASN A 271 4.42 -16.44 -9.13
CA ASN A 271 4.50 -16.15 -10.56
C ASN A 271 5.91 -16.39 -11.12
N LYS A 272 6.81 -17.05 -10.38
CA LYS A 272 8.20 -17.31 -10.78
C LYS A 272 8.36 -17.78 -12.21
N ASP A 273 7.71 -18.88 -12.59
CA ASP A 273 7.90 -19.51 -13.91
C ASP A 273 7.47 -18.56 -15.03
N ARG A 274 6.38 -17.83 -14.79
CA ARG A 274 5.88 -16.81 -15.71
C ARG A 274 6.86 -15.65 -15.83
N LEU A 275 7.34 -15.12 -14.71
CA LEU A 275 8.29 -14.01 -14.69
C LEU A 275 9.56 -14.37 -15.46
N LEU A 276 10.11 -15.57 -15.23
CA LEU A 276 11.29 -16.06 -15.95
C LEU A 276 11.02 -16.18 -17.46
N LYS A 277 9.87 -16.75 -17.84
CA LYS A 277 9.49 -16.90 -19.25
C LYS A 277 9.33 -15.55 -19.95
N GLU A 278 8.59 -14.62 -19.36
CA GLU A 278 8.34 -13.29 -19.93
C GLU A 278 9.62 -12.45 -19.98
N THR A 279 10.47 -12.54 -18.95
CA THR A 279 11.77 -11.84 -18.93
C THR A 279 12.67 -12.34 -20.06
N ASN A 280 12.78 -13.65 -20.26
CA ASN A 280 13.58 -14.22 -21.34
C ASN A 280 13.03 -13.80 -22.72
N HIS A 281 11.72 -13.89 -22.91
CA HIS A 281 11.07 -13.56 -24.18
C HIS A 281 11.20 -12.08 -24.56
N ASN A 282 11.25 -11.18 -23.58
CA ASN A 282 11.31 -9.74 -23.83
C ASN A 282 12.72 -9.15 -23.66
N SER A 283 13.74 -9.98 -23.40
CA SER A 283 15.10 -9.50 -23.08
C SER A 283 15.72 -8.60 -24.16
N GLU A 284 15.44 -8.89 -25.43
CA GLU A 284 15.92 -8.10 -26.57
C GLU A 284 15.12 -6.79 -26.80
N ASN A 285 13.94 -6.66 -26.19
CA ASN A 285 13.05 -5.49 -26.37
C ASN A 285 13.43 -4.31 -25.46
N PHE A 286 14.36 -4.50 -24.51
CA PHE A 286 14.70 -3.50 -23.49
C PHE A 286 16.20 -3.25 -23.44
N LEU A 287 16.59 -1.99 -23.31
CA LEU A 287 17.99 -1.57 -23.22
C LEU A 287 18.62 -1.85 -21.85
N ASN A 288 17.81 -1.95 -20.79
CA ASN A 288 18.27 -2.22 -19.44
C ASN A 288 17.34 -3.18 -18.70
N ASN A 289 17.92 -3.89 -17.71
CA ASN A 289 17.20 -4.90 -16.93
C ASN A 289 16.13 -4.29 -16.01
N THR A 290 16.30 -3.04 -15.56
CA THR A 290 15.34 -2.38 -14.66
C THR A 290 13.99 -2.21 -15.34
N ASP A 291 13.97 -1.65 -16.55
CA ASP A 291 12.76 -1.41 -17.32
C ASP A 291 12.10 -2.71 -17.75
N LEU A 292 12.91 -3.71 -18.15
CA LEU A 292 12.43 -5.06 -18.48
C LEU A 292 11.67 -5.67 -17.30
N ILE A 293 12.32 -5.75 -16.14
CA ILE A 293 11.73 -6.37 -14.95
C ILE A 293 10.53 -5.59 -14.45
N HIS A 294 10.58 -4.25 -14.50
CA HIS A 294 9.45 -3.41 -14.19
C HIS A 294 8.25 -3.73 -15.09
N ALA A 295 8.44 -3.72 -16.41
CA ALA A 295 7.38 -4.00 -17.38
C ALA A 295 6.80 -5.41 -17.23
N VAL A 296 7.66 -6.42 -17.05
CA VAL A 296 7.24 -7.81 -16.85
C VAL A 296 6.43 -7.98 -15.56
N LEU A 297 6.88 -7.40 -14.44
CA LEU A 297 6.15 -7.46 -13.17
C LEU A 297 4.81 -6.73 -13.25
N GLN A 298 4.76 -5.55 -13.87
CA GLN A 298 3.50 -4.82 -14.10
C GLN A 298 2.54 -5.64 -14.95
N ARG A 299 3.02 -6.28 -16.02
CA ARG A 299 2.20 -7.16 -16.87
C ARG A 299 1.67 -8.37 -16.09
N CYS A 300 2.52 -9.04 -15.32
CA CYS A 300 2.08 -10.16 -14.48
C CYS A 300 1.06 -9.72 -13.44
N LEU A 301 1.23 -8.53 -12.86
CA LEU A 301 0.32 -7.96 -11.89
C LEU A 301 -1.04 -7.68 -12.53
N SER A 302 -1.08 -7.01 -13.69
CA SER A 302 -2.32 -6.77 -14.43
C SER A 302 -3.06 -8.07 -14.74
N ILE A 303 -2.36 -9.09 -15.21
CA ILE A 303 -3.01 -10.36 -15.56
C ILE A 303 -3.47 -11.12 -14.31
N SER A 304 -2.77 -10.99 -13.19
CA SER A 304 -3.25 -11.54 -11.90
C SER A 304 -4.49 -10.81 -11.36
N ASN A 305 -4.72 -9.58 -11.81
CA ASN A 305 -5.90 -8.79 -11.47
C ASN A 305 -7.08 -9.06 -12.43
N GLU A 306 -6.82 -9.65 -13.59
CA GLU A 306 -7.81 -10.08 -14.58
C GLU A 306 -8.35 -11.48 -14.24
N GLY A 307 -9.47 -11.52 -13.52
CA GLY A 307 -10.19 -12.75 -13.19
C GLY A 307 -11.05 -12.63 -11.93
N PRO A 308 -11.75 -13.70 -11.52
CA PRO A 308 -12.13 -13.85 -10.13
C PRO A 308 -10.85 -13.78 -9.28
N ASP A 309 -10.97 -13.53 -7.99
CA ASP A 309 -9.86 -13.22 -7.09
C ASP A 309 -9.09 -14.43 -6.45
N PRO A 310 -8.98 -15.66 -7.01
CA PRO A 310 -8.37 -16.78 -6.28
C PRO A 310 -6.91 -16.58 -5.90
N GLN A 311 -6.06 -16.00 -6.78
CA GLN A 311 -4.62 -15.95 -6.51
C GLN A 311 -4.32 -15.01 -5.34
N TRP A 312 -4.84 -13.79 -5.36
CA TRP A 312 -4.60 -12.83 -4.28
C TRP A 312 -5.30 -13.20 -2.99
N THR A 313 -6.48 -13.83 -3.07
CA THR A 313 -7.12 -14.44 -1.89
C THR A 313 -6.25 -15.55 -1.29
N SER A 314 -5.65 -16.42 -2.12
CA SER A 314 -4.69 -17.44 -1.67
C SER A 314 -3.44 -16.80 -1.07
N ILE A 315 -2.87 -15.77 -1.69
CA ILE A 315 -1.73 -15.02 -1.17
C ILE A 315 -2.04 -14.41 0.21
N LEU A 316 -3.19 -13.78 0.37
CA LEU A 316 -3.61 -13.20 1.64
C LEU A 316 -3.77 -14.28 2.72
N ASN A 317 -4.36 -15.43 2.38
CA ASN A 317 -4.52 -16.55 3.31
C ASN A 317 -3.17 -17.15 3.73
N GLU A 318 -2.25 -17.35 2.80
CA GLU A 318 -0.89 -17.79 3.12
C GLU A 318 -0.14 -16.76 3.94
N THR A 319 -0.34 -15.47 3.67
CA THR A 319 0.23 -14.38 4.47
C THR A 319 -0.29 -14.46 5.91
N ARG A 320 -1.60 -14.65 6.11
CA ARG A 320 -2.19 -14.86 7.45
C ARG A 320 -1.58 -16.06 8.17
N VAL A 321 -1.31 -17.16 7.47
CA VAL A 321 -0.69 -18.37 8.03
C VAL A 321 0.78 -18.14 8.42
N ASP A 322 1.55 -17.44 7.60
CA ASP A 322 2.94 -17.16 7.89
C ASP A 322 3.10 -16.21 9.09
N TYR A 323 2.21 -15.21 9.18
CA TYR A 323 2.10 -14.38 10.38
C TYR A 323 1.75 -15.24 11.60
N LYS A 324 0.77 -16.17 11.47
CA LYS A 324 0.41 -17.17 12.51
C LYS A 324 1.56 -18.03 13.00
N SER A 325 2.48 -18.39 12.11
CA SER A 325 3.61 -19.24 12.45
C SER A 325 4.87 -18.46 12.87
N GLY A 326 4.81 -17.13 12.93
CA GLY A 326 5.97 -16.29 13.27
C GLY A 326 7.12 -16.42 12.25
N ARG A 327 6.80 -16.84 11.02
CA ARG A 327 7.80 -17.23 10.01
C ARG A 327 8.63 -16.06 9.49
N PHE A 328 8.17 -14.82 9.70
CA PHE A 328 8.89 -13.61 9.33
C PHE A 328 9.60 -13.01 10.54
N LEU A 329 10.90 -13.22 10.61
CA LEU A 329 11.77 -12.61 11.61
C LEU A 329 12.24 -11.23 11.11
N LEU A 330 11.47 -10.20 11.49
CA LEU A 330 11.79 -8.77 11.32
C LEU A 330 13.22 -8.33 11.73
N PRO A 331 13.94 -8.94 12.71
CA PRO A 331 15.21 -8.39 13.18
C PRO A 331 16.29 -8.22 12.10
N LYS A 332 16.34 -9.11 11.10
CA LYS A 332 17.31 -8.99 9.99
C LYS A 332 16.92 -7.95 8.95
N LEU A 333 15.63 -7.61 8.88
CA LEU A 333 15.06 -6.70 7.88
C LEU A 333 14.94 -5.26 8.42
N ALA A 334 14.93 -5.09 9.75
CA ALA A 334 14.85 -3.79 10.40
C ALA A 334 15.99 -2.83 9.99
N SER A 335 17.18 -3.33 9.65
CA SER A 335 18.31 -2.51 9.20
C SER A 335 18.16 -1.94 7.79
N LEU A 336 17.17 -2.40 7.02
CA LEU A 336 16.92 -1.93 5.65
C LEU A 336 15.97 -0.74 5.60
N VAL A 337 15.38 -0.38 6.74
CA VAL A 337 14.48 0.77 6.85
C VAL A 337 15.02 1.79 7.84
N ASN A 338 14.57 3.03 7.71
CA ASN A 338 14.94 4.07 8.65
C ASN A 338 14.45 3.73 10.08
N GLU A 339 15.18 4.18 11.10
CA GLU A 339 14.91 3.82 12.50
C GLU A 339 13.57 4.35 13.05
N TYR A 340 12.96 5.32 12.36
CA TYR A 340 11.68 5.93 12.71
C TYR A 340 10.51 5.35 11.89
N SER A 341 10.80 4.36 11.05
CA SER A 341 9.83 3.74 10.15
C SER A 341 8.66 3.12 10.91
N PRO A 342 7.42 3.27 10.43
CA PRO A 342 6.28 2.52 10.93
C PRO A 342 6.53 1.01 11.02
N LEU A 343 7.34 0.43 10.12
CA LEU A 343 7.63 -1.01 10.08
C LEU A 343 8.41 -1.53 11.29
N ILE A 344 9.09 -0.67 12.03
CA ILE A 344 9.81 -1.05 13.25
C ILE A 344 9.27 -0.34 14.50
N THR A 345 8.50 0.75 14.33
CA THR A 345 7.90 1.52 15.44
C THR A 345 6.42 1.17 15.63
N THR A 346 5.53 1.89 14.96
CA THR A 346 4.09 1.98 15.27
C THR A 346 3.23 0.88 14.64
N ALA A 347 3.69 0.31 13.53
CA ALA A 347 3.03 -0.73 12.75
C ALA A 347 3.99 -1.92 12.48
N SER A 348 4.73 -2.31 13.52
CA SER A 348 5.73 -3.38 13.51
C SER A 348 5.24 -4.66 14.19
N HIS A 349 4.00 -4.67 14.66
CA HIS A 349 3.52 -5.77 15.49
C HIS A 349 3.35 -7.02 14.61
N SER A 350 4.08 -8.08 14.92
CA SER A 350 3.66 -9.42 14.53
C SER A 350 2.46 -9.75 15.41
N CYS A 351 1.37 -10.27 14.86
CA CYS A 351 0.17 -10.64 15.62
C CYS A 351 0.38 -11.73 16.71
N PHE A 352 1.64 -12.10 16.98
CA PHE A 352 2.09 -13.06 18.00
C PHE A 352 3.12 -12.51 18.98
N ASN A 353 3.54 -11.24 18.86
CA ASN A 353 4.22 -10.61 19.98
C ASN A 353 3.20 -10.44 21.11
N SER A 354 3.28 -11.32 22.10
CA SER A 354 2.44 -11.33 23.30
C SER A 354 2.63 -10.08 24.18
N GLY A 355 3.49 -9.15 23.76
CA GLY A 355 3.64 -7.85 24.38
C GLY A 355 2.34 -7.04 24.28
N PRO A 356 2.07 -6.17 25.26
CA PRO A 356 0.88 -5.34 25.24
C PRO A 356 0.86 -4.49 23.97
N ARG A 357 -0.31 -4.42 23.30
CA ARG A 357 -0.52 -3.47 22.21
C ARG A 357 -0.24 -2.07 22.72
N VAL A 358 0.81 -1.46 22.19
CA VAL A 358 1.22 -0.12 22.59
C VAL A 358 0.22 0.88 22.05
N ARG A 359 -0.31 1.71 22.94
CA ARG A 359 -1.11 2.88 22.59
C ARG A 359 -0.18 4.07 22.36
N TYR A 360 -0.30 4.68 21.21
CA TYR A 360 0.46 5.86 20.82
C TYR A 360 -0.34 7.14 21.07
N TYR A 361 0.37 8.18 21.48
CA TYR A 361 -0.18 9.52 21.73
C TYR A 361 0.38 10.51 20.71
N THR A 362 -0.29 11.64 20.53
CA THR A 362 0.09 12.67 19.56
C THR A 362 1.54 13.11 19.73
N GLU A 363 1.98 13.39 20.97
CA GLU A 363 3.36 13.79 21.27
C GLU A 363 4.39 12.75 20.80
N THR A 364 4.16 11.47 21.12
CA THR A 364 5.07 10.38 20.73
C THR A 364 5.18 10.25 19.22
N VAL A 365 4.04 10.29 18.51
CA VAL A 365 4.04 10.11 17.06
C VAL A 365 4.64 11.34 16.35
N ASN A 366 4.38 12.54 16.86
CA ASN A 366 5.02 13.75 16.35
C ASN A 366 6.54 13.73 16.57
N GLY A 367 7.01 13.24 17.72
CA GLY A 367 8.45 13.06 17.96
C GLY A 367 9.11 12.07 16.99
N LEU A 368 8.42 10.98 16.63
CA LEU A 368 8.89 10.07 15.56
C LEU A 368 8.88 10.75 14.19
N LEU A 369 7.83 11.51 13.88
CA LEU A 369 7.69 12.22 12.62
C LEU A 369 8.77 13.29 12.44
N ASP A 370 9.08 14.06 13.48
CA ASP A 370 10.09 15.12 13.44
C ASP A 370 11.48 14.56 13.16
N LYS A 371 11.84 13.47 13.83
CA LYS A 371 13.12 12.78 13.58
C LYS A 371 13.17 12.15 12.19
N ALA A 372 12.06 11.59 11.71
CA ALA A 372 11.97 11.07 10.35
C ALA A 372 12.19 12.19 9.31
N ILE A 373 11.56 13.34 9.49
CA ILE A 373 11.71 14.51 8.60
C ILE A 373 13.15 15.00 8.59
N GLU A 374 13.79 15.12 9.75
CA GLU A 374 15.20 15.52 9.86
C GLU A 374 16.10 14.54 9.09
N LEU A 375 15.93 13.24 9.31
CA LEU A 375 16.69 12.21 8.62
C LEU A 375 16.44 12.21 7.10
N ASN A 376 15.20 12.44 6.67
CA ASN A 376 14.87 12.56 5.24
C ASN A 376 15.57 13.76 4.60
N GLY A 377 15.59 14.90 5.31
CA GLY A 377 16.30 16.10 4.89
C GLY A 377 17.79 15.85 4.70
N VAL A 378 18.44 15.17 5.65
CA VAL A 378 19.86 14.78 5.55
C VAL A 378 20.11 13.92 4.31
N ARG A 379 19.28 12.91 4.05
CA ARG A 379 19.42 12.04 2.87
C ARG A 379 19.26 12.81 1.55
N LYS A 380 18.27 13.70 1.47
CA LYS A 380 18.06 14.56 0.29
C LYS A 380 19.27 15.46 0.02
N HIS A 381 19.88 16.03 1.06
CA HIS A 381 21.10 16.82 0.91
C HIS A 381 22.27 15.97 0.42
N LEU A 382 22.46 14.76 0.96
CA LEU A 382 23.53 13.85 0.55
C LEU A 382 23.42 13.45 -0.93
N GLU A 383 22.21 13.12 -1.40
CA GLU A 383 21.99 12.80 -2.82
C GLU A 383 22.29 13.99 -3.73
N THR A 384 21.81 15.18 -3.36
CA THR A 384 22.09 16.40 -4.13
C THR A 384 23.59 16.65 -4.22
N THR A 385 24.33 16.48 -3.12
CA THR A 385 25.80 16.62 -3.13
C THR A 385 26.50 15.52 -3.92
N ALA A 386 26.02 14.28 -3.87
CA ALA A 386 26.59 13.17 -4.63
C ALA A 386 26.39 13.35 -6.13
N ASP A 387 25.22 13.84 -6.55
CA ASP A 387 24.95 14.18 -7.95
C ASP A 387 25.77 15.37 -8.43
N VAL A 388 25.94 16.41 -7.59
CA VAL A 388 26.87 17.53 -7.87
C VAL A 388 28.30 17.03 -8.00
N ASP A 389 28.77 16.14 -7.11
CA ASP A 389 30.11 15.55 -7.18
C ASP A 389 30.29 14.62 -8.38
N LYS A 390 29.23 13.93 -8.81
CA LYS A 390 29.22 13.08 -10.00
C LYS A 390 29.27 13.93 -11.27
N LEU A 391 28.50 15.01 -11.33
CA LEU A 391 28.57 16.03 -12.38
C LEU A 391 29.95 16.69 -12.44
N TYR A 392 30.51 17.08 -11.28
CA TYR A 392 31.84 17.66 -11.16
C TYR A 392 32.94 16.69 -11.64
N ARG A 393 32.84 15.40 -11.29
CA ARG A 393 33.77 14.37 -11.75
C ARG A 393 33.65 14.07 -13.23
N GLN A 394 32.43 13.96 -13.78
CA GLN A 394 32.19 13.76 -15.22
C GLN A 394 32.70 14.93 -16.06
N HIS A 395 32.59 16.17 -15.56
CA HIS A 395 33.02 17.37 -16.27
C HIS A 395 34.41 17.86 -15.83
N SER A 396 35.14 17.07 -15.04
CA SER A 396 36.47 17.43 -14.53
C SER A 396 37.52 17.61 -15.64
N VAL A 397 37.29 17.07 -16.83
CA VAL A 397 38.15 17.29 -18.00
C VAL A 397 37.96 18.70 -18.59
N LEU A 398 36.72 19.22 -18.60
CA LEU A 398 36.40 20.58 -19.04
C LEU A 398 36.91 21.64 -18.03
N PHE A 399 36.84 21.35 -16.73
CA PHE A 399 37.34 22.24 -15.69
C PHE A 399 38.87 22.20 -15.49
N LYS A 400 39.58 21.22 -16.07
CA LYS A 400 41.06 21.19 -16.11
C LYS A 400 41.67 22.30 -16.98
N LEU A 401 40.87 23.01 -17.78
CA LEU A 401 41.31 24.16 -18.58
C LEU A 401 41.30 25.50 -17.81
N PHE A 402 40.80 25.54 -16.58
CA PHE A 402 40.80 26.76 -15.76
C PHE A 402 41.58 26.56 -14.45
N PRO A 403 42.85 27.02 -14.37
CA PRO A 403 43.58 26.99 -13.13
C PRO A 403 43.04 28.06 -12.16
N LYS A 404 42.77 27.62 -10.92
CA LYS A 404 42.48 28.42 -9.71
C LYS A 404 41.32 29.42 -9.81
N VAL A 405 40.10 28.90 -9.67
CA VAL A 405 38.87 29.71 -9.50
C VAL A 405 38.77 30.38 -8.12
N ASN A 406 39.49 29.91 -7.09
CA ASN A 406 39.32 30.45 -5.74
C ASN A 406 39.75 31.91 -5.58
N ASP A 407 40.74 32.40 -6.34
CA ASP A 407 41.28 33.76 -6.21
C ASP A 407 40.55 34.81 -7.09
N MET A 408 39.46 34.44 -7.77
CA MET A 408 38.74 35.38 -8.65
C MET A 408 37.68 36.21 -7.90
N PRO A 409 37.51 37.50 -8.28
CA PRO A 409 36.43 38.35 -7.78
C PRO A 409 35.05 37.73 -8.03
N LEU A 410 34.12 37.93 -7.08
CA LEU A 410 32.79 37.31 -7.10
C LEU A 410 32.00 37.59 -8.39
N ALA A 411 32.17 38.78 -8.98
CA ALA A 411 31.54 39.16 -10.23
C ALA A 411 31.99 38.28 -11.42
N VAL A 412 33.28 37.92 -11.48
CA VAL A 412 33.82 37.06 -12.54
C VAL A 412 33.33 35.61 -12.38
N LYS A 413 33.21 35.13 -11.14
CA LYS A 413 32.61 33.81 -10.82
C LYS A 413 31.15 33.75 -11.27
N ALA A 414 30.36 34.79 -10.98
CA ALA A 414 28.96 34.87 -11.40
C ALA A 414 28.81 34.91 -12.93
N SER A 415 29.67 35.67 -13.63
CA SER A 415 29.68 35.72 -15.10
C SER A 415 30.07 34.39 -15.75
N LEU A 416 31.01 33.65 -15.17
CA LEU A 416 31.40 32.32 -15.66
C LEU A 416 30.29 31.29 -15.48
N VAL A 417 29.57 31.32 -14.35
CA VAL A 417 28.40 30.46 -14.11
C VAL A 417 27.28 30.78 -15.11
N LEU A 418 26.99 32.06 -15.34
CA LEU A 418 25.98 32.46 -16.34
C LEU A 418 26.37 32.06 -17.77
N LEU A 419 27.66 32.13 -18.10
CA LEU A 419 28.17 31.73 -19.41
C LEU A 419 28.09 30.21 -19.61
N VAL A 420 28.37 29.42 -18.56
CA VAL A 420 28.19 27.96 -18.58
C VAL A 420 26.71 27.59 -18.68
N VAL A 421 25.83 28.26 -17.94
CA VAL A 421 24.37 28.06 -18.02
C VAL A 421 23.83 28.42 -19.40
N SER A 422 24.33 29.50 -20.02
CA SER A 422 23.96 29.91 -21.38
C SER A 422 24.45 28.92 -22.44
N LEU A 423 25.65 28.34 -22.27
CA LEU A 423 26.19 27.30 -23.16
C LEU A 423 25.42 25.99 -23.06
N ILE A 424 24.98 25.61 -21.86
CA ILE A 424 24.13 24.43 -21.65
C ILE A 424 22.76 24.65 -22.32
N TYR A 425 22.21 25.86 -22.25
CA TYR A 425 20.93 26.20 -22.87
C TYR A 425 21.00 26.18 -24.42
N GLN A 426 22.12 26.63 -24.99
CA GLN A 426 22.35 26.59 -26.45
C GLN A 426 22.63 25.18 -27.01
N LEU A 427 22.92 24.19 -26.17
CA LEU A 427 23.13 22.80 -26.58
C LEU A 427 21.84 21.95 -26.51
N GLN A 428 20.71 22.56 -26.15
CA GLN A 428 19.39 21.92 -26.06
C GLN A 428 18.40 22.38 -27.16
N GLU A 429 18.81 23.25 -28.07
CA GLU A 429 18.23 23.41 -29.41
C GLU A 429 19.07 22.64 -30.44
#